data_AF-A0A328HKR7-F1
#
_entry.id   AF-A0A328HKR7-F1
#
_cell.length_a   1.000
_cell.length_b   1.000
_cell.length_c   1.000
_cell.angle_alpha   90.00
_cell.angle_beta   90.00
_cell.angle_gamma   90.00
#
_symmetry.space_group_name_H-M   'P 1'
#
loop_
_entity.id
_entity.type
_entity.pdbx_description
1 polymer ?
#
loop_
_entity_poly.entity_id
_entity_poly.type
_entity_poly.pdbx_seq_one_letter_code
_entity_poly.pdbx_strand_id
1 'polypeptide(L)'
;MPARLGLLAAGAAVVAAASACTAQAPGSATLAATASASAAAAATHTAAATASPTAAACPSASPGTSATVGALVAGFPSKLVPVMPGAKVVASSFDKSTSPATVALVGSISAKPAAVVAYYTKALEGQGFTAVPGNAVGSVASKDFVRAGSETVNIAVPATGGVSTFTIGANVTPESVK
;
A
#
# COMPACT_ATOMS: atom_id res chain seq x y z
N MET A 1 -16.89 49.55 -26.41
CA MET A 1 -18.32 49.89 -26.18
C MET A 1 -19.16 48.89 -26.96
N PRO A 2 -20.24 48.25 -26.43
CA PRO A 2 -20.78 48.18 -25.05
C PRO A 2 -20.51 46.78 -24.42
N ALA A 3 -20.40 46.53 -23.11
CA ALA A 3 -21.17 46.88 -21.90
C ALA A 3 -22.48 46.07 -21.71
N ARG A 4 -22.44 45.05 -20.83
CA ARG A 4 -23.50 44.52 -19.91
C ARG A 4 -22.76 43.63 -18.88
N LEU A 5 -22.63 43.87 -17.57
CA LEU A 5 -23.45 44.36 -16.45
C LEU A 5 -24.63 43.46 -16.05
N GLY A 6 -24.53 42.87 -14.84
CA GLY A 6 -25.58 42.14 -14.08
C GLY A 6 -24.90 41.22 -13.04
N LEU A 7 -24.56 41.65 -11.82
CA LEU A 7 -25.34 42.00 -10.61
C LEU A 7 -25.75 40.79 -9.72
N LEU A 8 -25.01 40.68 -8.60
CA LEU A 8 -25.30 40.19 -7.23
C LEU A 8 -26.57 39.38 -6.88
N ALA A 9 -26.36 38.31 -6.10
CA ALA A 9 -27.07 37.95 -4.86
C ALA A 9 -26.13 37.04 -4.03
N ALA A 10 -25.57 37.44 -2.87
CA ALA A 10 -26.18 37.65 -1.55
C ALA A 10 -26.89 36.40 -1.00
N GLY A 11 -26.25 35.71 -0.04
CA GLY A 11 -26.81 34.59 0.69
C GLY A 11 -25.88 34.12 1.81
N ALA A 12 -25.93 34.82 2.94
CA ALA A 12 -25.30 34.42 4.19
C ALA A 12 -26.18 33.42 4.95
N ALA A 13 -25.59 32.36 5.49
CA ALA A 13 -26.11 31.66 6.67
C ALA A 13 -24.96 30.94 7.38
N VAL A 14 -24.47 31.58 8.44
CA VAL A 14 -23.67 30.96 9.50
C VAL A 14 -24.65 30.22 10.42
N VAL A 15 -24.45 28.92 10.64
CA VAL A 15 -24.97 28.23 11.82
C VAL A 15 -23.86 27.37 12.39
N ALA A 16 -23.45 27.75 13.61
CA ALA A 16 -22.57 27.00 14.47
C ALA A 16 -23.31 25.79 15.05
N ALA A 17 -22.62 24.65 15.14
CA ALA A 17 -22.94 23.60 16.10
C ALA A 17 -21.63 22.98 16.60
N ALA A 18 -21.27 23.33 17.83
CA ALA A 18 -20.27 22.66 18.62
C ALA A 18 -20.85 21.35 19.17
N SER A 19 -20.13 20.25 19.00
CA SER A 19 -20.25 19.08 19.88
C SER A 19 -18.87 18.48 20.07
N ALA A 20 -18.42 18.59 21.32
CA ALA A 20 -17.12 18.18 21.79
C ALA A 20 -16.97 16.66 21.73
N CYS A 21 -16.02 16.16 20.93
CA CYS A 21 -15.48 14.82 21.09
C CYS A 21 -14.33 14.90 22.07
N THR A 22 -14.60 14.47 23.30
CA THR A 22 -13.67 14.33 24.40
C THR A 22 -12.44 13.52 24.01
N ALA A 23 -11.27 14.08 24.30
CA ALA A 23 -9.98 13.45 24.20
C ALA A 23 -9.92 12.18 25.08
N GLN A 24 -9.64 11.03 24.46
CA GLN A 24 -9.28 9.82 25.17
C GLN A 24 -7.78 9.85 25.43
N ALA A 25 -7.41 10.27 26.65
CA ALA A 25 -6.05 10.16 27.16
C ALA A 25 -5.73 8.69 27.52
N PRO A 26 -4.45 8.29 27.47
CA PRO A 26 -4.02 6.91 27.58
C PRO A 26 -4.08 6.44 29.04
N GLY A 27 -4.79 5.34 29.28
CA GLY A 27 -4.74 4.62 30.55
C GLY A 27 -3.41 3.88 30.67
N SER A 28 -2.42 4.54 31.28
CA SER A 28 -1.21 3.91 31.81
C SER A 28 -1.58 3.00 32.98
N ALA A 29 -1.60 1.69 32.77
CA ALA A 29 -1.65 0.72 33.85
C ALA A 29 -0.21 0.38 34.29
N THR A 30 0.30 1.17 35.22
CA THR A 30 1.57 0.92 35.93
C THR A 30 1.29 0.23 37.26
N LEU A 31 1.82 -1.00 37.39
CA LEU A 31 2.35 -1.67 38.57
C LEU A 31 1.55 -1.59 39.89
N ALA A 32 0.88 -2.69 40.25
CA ALA A 32 0.74 -3.10 41.64
C ALA A 32 1.77 -4.19 41.92
N ALA A 33 2.85 -3.78 42.61
CA ALA A 33 3.82 -4.67 43.22
C ALA A 33 3.18 -5.38 44.42
N THR A 34 3.16 -6.71 44.40
CA THR A 34 3.00 -7.50 45.62
C THR A 34 4.37 -8.01 46.00
N ALA A 35 5.00 -7.31 46.95
CA ALA A 35 6.16 -7.83 47.66
C ALA A 35 5.69 -8.91 48.63
N SER A 36 6.27 -10.11 48.53
CA SER A 36 6.37 -11.04 49.64
C SER A 36 7.79 -11.57 49.65
N ALA A 37 8.56 -11.10 50.64
CA ALA A 37 9.90 -11.56 50.94
C ALA A 37 9.83 -12.71 51.95
N SER A 38 10.51 -13.81 51.61
CA SER A 38 11.50 -14.54 52.43
C SER A 38 11.41 -16.04 52.23
N ALA A 39 12.47 -16.63 51.69
CA ALA A 39 13.36 -17.54 52.43
C ALA A 39 14.37 -18.17 51.46
N ALA A 40 15.65 -18.07 51.80
CA ALA A 40 16.72 -18.78 51.12
C ALA A 40 16.62 -20.30 51.41
N ALA A 41 16.70 -21.10 50.36
CA ALA A 41 17.10 -22.50 50.47
C ALA A 41 17.98 -22.83 49.25
N ALA A 42 19.25 -23.12 49.53
CA ALA A 42 20.18 -23.65 48.55
C ALA A 42 19.73 -25.06 48.15
N ALA A 43 19.47 -25.27 46.86
CA ALA A 43 19.35 -26.58 46.26
C ALA A 43 19.92 -26.51 44.84
N THR A 44 21.05 -27.16 44.64
CA THR A 44 21.63 -27.51 43.33
C THR A 44 20.58 -28.19 42.47
N HIS A 45 20.08 -27.49 41.45
CA HIS A 45 19.25 -28.07 40.40
C HIS A 45 19.84 -27.74 39.03
N THR A 46 20.27 -28.82 38.38
CA THR A 46 20.61 -28.98 36.98
C THR A 46 19.78 -28.06 36.08
N ALA A 47 20.45 -27.25 35.26
CA ALA A 47 19.82 -26.42 34.24
C ALA A 47 19.04 -27.30 33.26
N ALA A 48 17.73 -27.42 33.48
CA ALA A 48 16.81 -27.91 32.46
C ALA A 48 16.71 -26.82 31.39
N ALA A 49 17.32 -27.07 30.23
CA ALA A 49 17.17 -26.21 29.07
C ALA A 49 15.68 -26.13 28.69
N THR A 50 15.04 -25.01 29.01
CA THR A 50 13.71 -24.68 28.49
C THR A 50 13.84 -24.51 26.99
N ALA A 51 13.34 -25.50 26.24
CA ALA A 51 13.25 -25.43 24.79
C ALA A 51 12.45 -24.18 24.39
N SER A 52 13.08 -23.29 23.63
CA SER A 52 12.41 -22.16 23.00
C SER A 52 11.29 -22.67 22.08
N PRO A 53 10.13 -22.00 21.99
CA PRO A 53 9.12 -22.37 21.01
C PRO A 53 9.71 -22.20 19.62
N THR A 54 9.91 -23.31 18.91
CA THR A 54 10.22 -23.32 17.48
C THR A 54 9.14 -22.52 16.76
N ALA A 55 9.53 -21.42 16.12
CA ALA A 55 8.64 -20.66 15.25
C ALA A 55 8.07 -21.62 14.19
N ALA A 56 6.75 -21.66 14.06
CA ALA A 56 6.08 -22.45 13.03
C ALA A 56 6.64 -22.07 11.66
N ALA A 57 7.02 -23.08 10.87
CA ALA A 57 7.49 -22.87 9.51
C ALA A 57 6.44 -22.06 8.74
N CYS A 58 6.89 -20.98 8.11
CA CYS A 58 6.07 -20.19 7.18
C CYS A 58 5.56 -21.14 6.08
N PRO A 59 4.30 -21.01 5.61
CA PRO A 59 3.80 -21.85 4.52
C PRO A 59 4.75 -21.75 3.32
N SER A 60 5.15 -22.90 2.78
CA SER A 60 5.93 -22.96 1.55
C SER A 60 5.17 -22.28 0.42
N ALA A 61 5.86 -21.49 -0.40
CA ALA A 61 5.29 -20.91 -1.60
C ALA A 61 4.69 -22.02 -2.49
N SER A 62 3.47 -21.80 -2.98
CA SER A 62 2.86 -22.68 -3.97
C SER A 62 3.59 -22.52 -5.31
N PRO A 63 3.76 -23.58 -6.11
CA PRO A 63 4.35 -23.47 -7.44
C PRO A 63 3.64 -22.40 -8.28
N GLY A 64 4.40 -21.46 -8.84
CA GLY A 64 3.85 -20.37 -9.64
C GLY A 64 3.49 -19.10 -8.86
N THR A 65 3.64 -19.09 -7.54
CA THR A 65 3.54 -17.89 -6.69
C THR A 65 4.92 -17.51 -6.18
N SER A 66 5.30 -16.25 -6.26
CA SER A 66 6.56 -15.77 -5.72
C SER A 66 6.44 -14.32 -5.24
N ALA A 67 7.14 -13.98 -4.17
CA ALA A 67 7.22 -12.62 -3.64
C ALA A 67 8.61 -12.38 -3.06
N THR A 68 9.06 -11.12 -3.09
CA THR A 68 10.31 -10.71 -2.45
C THR A 68 10.23 -9.27 -1.94
N VAL A 69 11.03 -8.97 -0.93
CA VAL A 69 11.14 -7.65 -0.30
C VAL A 69 12.50 -7.05 -0.64
N GLY A 70 12.52 -5.76 -0.97
CA GLY A 70 13.73 -5.02 -1.33
C GLY A 70 14.27 -5.29 -2.74
N ALA A 71 13.60 -6.15 -3.52
CA ALA A 71 14.00 -6.51 -4.87
C ALA A 71 12.79 -6.83 -5.76
N LEU A 72 13.07 -7.05 -7.04
CA LEU A 72 12.10 -7.60 -7.97
C LEU A 72 12.10 -9.13 -7.88
N VAL A 73 10.93 -9.75 -7.83
CA VAL A 73 10.80 -11.21 -7.83
C VAL A 73 11.24 -11.78 -9.17
N ALA A 74 11.86 -12.96 -9.16
CA ALA A 74 12.26 -13.63 -10.39
C ALA A 74 11.05 -13.88 -11.29
N GLY A 75 11.17 -13.57 -12.59
CA GLY A 75 10.08 -13.73 -13.55
C GLY A 75 8.99 -12.65 -13.49
N PHE A 76 9.20 -11.55 -12.75
CA PHE A 76 8.25 -10.45 -12.72
C PHE A 76 8.00 -9.85 -14.13
N PRO A 77 6.73 -9.63 -14.52
CA PRO A 77 6.38 -9.18 -15.87
C PRO A 77 6.65 -7.68 -16.05
N SER A 78 7.93 -7.34 -16.23
CA SER A 78 8.42 -5.95 -16.34
C SER A 78 7.95 -5.22 -17.60
N LYS A 79 7.49 -5.96 -18.61
CA LYS A 79 6.84 -5.39 -19.80
C LYS A 79 5.46 -4.83 -19.48
N LEU A 80 4.71 -5.52 -18.60
CA LEU A 80 3.40 -5.10 -18.14
C LEU A 80 3.51 -3.94 -17.15
N VAL A 81 4.30 -4.14 -16.09
CA VAL A 81 4.50 -3.13 -15.03
C VAL A 81 5.99 -2.78 -14.98
N PRO A 82 6.46 -1.77 -15.72
CA PRO A 82 7.87 -1.39 -15.68
C PRO A 82 8.23 -0.77 -14.34
N VAL A 83 9.46 -1.02 -13.85
CA VAL A 83 9.97 -0.28 -12.70
C VAL A 83 10.26 1.16 -13.14
N MET A 84 9.65 2.14 -12.45
CA MET A 84 9.89 3.55 -12.75
C MET A 84 11.37 3.89 -12.55
N PRO A 85 12.04 4.54 -13.52
CA PRO A 85 13.44 4.92 -13.38
C PRO A 85 13.69 5.76 -12.13
N GLY A 86 14.71 5.40 -11.35
CA GLY A 86 15.05 6.06 -10.09
C GLY A 86 14.19 5.64 -8.89
N ALA A 87 13.19 4.77 -9.07
CA ALA A 87 12.46 4.20 -7.95
C ALA A 87 13.26 3.07 -7.27
N LYS A 88 13.13 2.98 -5.94
CA LYS A 88 13.57 1.83 -5.15
C LYS A 88 12.41 0.83 -5.07
N VAL A 89 12.66 -0.43 -5.38
CA VAL A 89 11.67 -1.50 -5.19
C VAL A 89 11.62 -1.85 -3.70
N VAL A 90 10.44 -1.73 -3.11
CA VAL A 90 10.19 -2.05 -1.69
C VAL A 90 9.71 -3.49 -1.57
N ALA A 91 8.79 -3.90 -2.44
CA ALA A 91 8.32 -5.28 -2.51
C ALA A 91 7.77 -5.56 -3.91
N SER A 92 7.78 -6.84 -4.30
CA SER A 92 7.11 -7.29 -5.50
C SER A 92 6.57 -8.71 -5.33
N SER A 93 5.49 -9.01 -6.03
CA SER A 93 4.95 -10.35 -6.12
C SER A 93 4.43 -10.64 -7.52
N PHE A 94 4.45 -11.92 -7.87
CA PHE A 94 3.87 -12.44 -9.09
C PHE A 94 3.26 -13.81 -8.79
N ASP A 95 1.98 -13.95 -9.09
CA ASP A 95 1.25 -15.20 -9.04
C ASP A 95 0.66 -15.53 -10.41
N LYS A 96 1.21 -16.55 -11.05
CA LYS A 96 0.71 -17.11 -12.31
C LYS A 96 -0.04 -18.43 -12.13
N SER A 97 -0.22 -18.89 -10.89
CA SER A 97 -0.98 -20.10 -10.57
C SER A 97 -2.50 -19.87 -10.68
N THR A 98 -2.93 -18.61 -10.64
CA THR A 98 -4.32 -18.19 -10.75
C THR A 98 -4.68 -17.68 -12.15
N SER A 99 -5.97 -17.67 -12.47
CA SER A 99 -6.52 -17.02 -13.67
C SER A 99 -7.67 -16.10 -13.26
N PRO A 100 -7.49 -14.77 -13.30
CA PRO A 100 -6.33 -14.03 -13.81
C PRO A 100 -5.04 -14.20 -12.96
N ALA A 101 -3.89 -14.01 -13.61
CA ALA A 101 -2.60 -13.90 -12.94
C ALA A 101 -2.53 -12.55 -12.19
N THR A 102 -1.88 -12.54 -11.04
CA THR A 102 -1.76 -11.35 -10.19
C THR A 102 -0.33 -10.86 -10.13
N VAL A 103 -0.16 -9.54 -10.25
CA VAL A 103 1.14 -8.86 -10.19
C VAL A 103 1.02 -7.74 -9.19
N ALA A 104 1.97 -7.60 -8.28
CA ALA A 104 2.06 -6.44 -7.42
C ALA A 104 3.46 -5.86 -7.38
N LEU A 105 3.55 -4.53 -7.43
CA LEU A 105 4.79 -3.78 -7.26
C LEU A 105 4.57 -2.68 -6.23
N VAL A 106 5.42 -2.64 -5.23
CA VAL A 106 5.53 -1.52 -4.30
C VAL A 106 6.90 -0.89 -4.47
N GLY A 107 6.92 0.41 -4.72
CA GLY A 107 8.15 1.17 -4.85
C GLY A 107 8.09 2.51 -4.14
N SER A 108 9.26 3.11 -3.96
CA SER A 108 9.39 4.46 -3.42
C SER A 108 10.30 5.31 -4.32
N ILE A 109 9.95 6.58 -4.47
CA ILE A 109 10.70 7.51 -5.32
C ILE A 109 10.59 8.95 -4.80
N SER A 110 11.67 9.71 -4.94
CA SER A 110 11.68 11.16 -4.70
C SER A 110 11.08 11.93 -5.89
N ALA A 111 9.79 11.70 -6.15
CA ALA A 111 9.02 12.38 -7.18
C ALA A 111 7.63 12.76 -6.67
N LYS A 112 6.93 13.67 -7.36
CA LYS A 112 5.55 14.02 -7.03
C LYS A 112 4.58 12.88 -7.39
N PRO A 113 3.51 12.63 -6.62
CA PRO A 113 2.53 11.57 -6.93
C PRO A 113 1.98 11.63 -8.35
N ALA A 114 1.65 12.83 -8.83
CA ALA A 114 1.13 13.04 -10.17
C ALA A 114 2.11 12.59 -11.28
N ALA A 115 3.43 12.72 -11.05
CA ALA A 115 4.44 12.26 -12.01
C ALA A 115 4.52 10.73 -12.05
N VAL A 116 4.37 10.07 -10.90
CA VAL A 116 4.32 8.60 -10.81
C VAL A 116 3.09 8.09 -11.56
N VAL A 117 1.91 8.65 -11.27
CA VAL A 117 0.66 8.28 -11.97
C VAL A 117 0.82 8.51 -13.48
N ALA A 118 1.32 9.67 -13.92
CA ALA A 118 1.49 9.97 -15.34
C ALA A 118 2.45 9.00 -16.07
N TYR A 119 3.56 8.62 -15.43
CA TYR A 119 4.50 7.64 -15.98
C TYR A 119 3.80 6.30 -16.25
N TYR A 120 3.07 5.79 -15.25
CA TYR A 120 2.39 4.51 -15.37
C TYR A 120 1.17 4.58 -16.30
N THR A 121 0.43 5.68 -16.32
CA THR A 121 -0.62 5.93 -17.31
C THR A 121 -0.08 5.75 -18.73
N LYS A 122 1.03 6.40 -19.05
CA LYS A 122 1.66 6.27 -20.38
C LYS A 122 2.07 4.83 -20.70
N ALA A 123 2.67 4.14 -19.75
CA ALA A 123 3.10 2.75 -19.94
C ALA A 123 1.93 1.80 -20.15
N LEU A 124 0.82 1.98 -19.43
CA LEU A 124 -0.36 1.13 -19.50
C LEU A 124 -1.21 1.43 -20.75
N GLU A 125 -1.41 2.71 -21.09
CA GLU A 125 -2.10 3.11 -22.31
C GLU A 125 -1.37 2.61 -23.57
N GLY A 126 -0.03 2.63 -23.56
CA GLY A 126 0.78 2.05 -24.63
C GLY A 126 0.59 0.55 -24.81
N GLN A 127 0.00 -0.13 -23.84
CA GLN A 127 -0.34 -1.56 -23.87
C GLN A 127 -1.85 -1.80 -24.10
N GLY A 128 -2.62 -0.76 -24.40
CA GLY A 128 -4.06 -0.87 -24.68
C GLY A 128 -4.95 -0.85 -23.44
N PHE A 129 -4.42 -0.52 -22.26
CA PHE A 129 -5.27 -0.22 -21.11
C PHE A 129 -5.95 1.13 -21.28
N THR A 130 -7.21 1.20 -20.87
CA THR A 130 -7.98 2.45 -20.83
C THR A 130 -8.11 2.92 -19.40
N ALA A 131 -7.76 4.18 -19.16
CA ALA A 131 -7.94 4.84 -17.88
C ALA A 131 -9.43 4.97 -17.50
N VAL A 132 -9.76 4.55 -16.29
CA VAL A 132 -11.09 4.76 -15.69
C VAL A 132 -11.17 6.22 -15.19
N PRO A 133 -12.35 6.87 -15.28
CA PRO A 133 -12.56 8.20 -14.70
C PRO A 133 -12.23 8.25 -13.20
N GLY A 134 -11.63 9.35 -12.76
CA GLY A 134 -11.10 9.52 -11.41
C GLY A 134 -9.57 9.58 -11.39
N ASN A 135 -9.01 10.34 -10.45
CA ASN A 135 -7.56 10.54 -10.32
C ASN A 135 -7.07 10.54 -8.85
N ALA A 136 -7.97 10.26 -7.90
CA ALA A 136 -7.67 10.22 -6.48
C ALA A 136 -8.71 9.42 -5.70
N VAL A 137 -8.31 8.88 -4.56
CA VAL A 137 -9.19 8.34 -3.52
C VAL A 137 -8.86 9.09 -2.23
N GLY A 138 -9.76 9.96 -1.78
CA GLY A 138 -9.46 10.91 -0.70
C GLY A 138 -8.33 11.85 -1.10
N SER A 139 -7.27 11.92 -0.29
CA SER A 139 -6.06 12.72 -0.56
C SER A 139 -4.99 11.97 -1.34
N VAL A 140 -5.18 10.67 -1.60
CA VAL A 140 -4.19 9.82 -2.28
C VAL A 140 -4.41 9.90 -3.79
N ALA A 141 -3.35 10.20 -4.54
CA ALA A 141 -3.40 10.13 -5.99
C ALA A 141 -3.54 8.66 -6.40
N SER A 142 -4.60 8.35 -7.15
CA SER A 142 -4.93 6.98 -7.51
C SER A 142 -5.51 6.92 -8.91
N LYS A 143 -5.28 5.80 -9.61
CA LYS A 143 -5.79 5.62 -10.96
C LYS A 143 -6.07 4.15 -11.24
N ASP A 144 -7.20 3.89 -11.86
CA ASP A 144 -7.61 2.56 -12.27
C ASP A 144 -7.62 2.46 -13.79
N PHE A 145 -7.34 1.27 -14.29
CA PHE A 145 -7.26 0.96 -15.70
C PHE A 145 -7.92 -0.37 -15.99
N VAL A 146 -8.51 -0.48 -17.17
CA VAL A 146 -9.13 -1.71 -17.67
C VAL A 146 -8.64 -2.04 -19.08
N ARG A 147 -8.48 -3.32 -19.38
CA ARG A 147 -8.18 -3.81 -20.73
C ARG A 147 -8.97 -5.08 -21.00
N ALA A 148 -9.46 -5.23 -22.23
CA ALA A 148 -10.17 -6.42 -22.71
C ALA A 148 -11.35 -6.89 -21.80
N GLY A 149 -11.95 -6.00 -21.01
CA GLY A 149 -13.11 -6.27 -20.16
C GLY A 149 -12.86 -7.09 -18.90
N SER A 150 -11.69 -7.71 -18.72
CA SER A 150 -11.38 -8.58 -17.58
C SER A 150 -10.04 -8.29 -16.91
N GLU A 151 -9.14 -7.54 -17.56
CA GLU A 151 -7.86 -7.17 -17.00
C GLU A 151 -7.95 -5.81 -16.32
N THR A 152 -7.33 -5.69 -15.15
CA THR A 152 -7.35 -4.47 -14.34
C THR A 152 -5.96 -4.11 -13.86
N VAL A 153 -5.69 -2.81 -13.76
CA VAL A 153 -4.52 -2.28 -13.06
C VAL A 153 -4.96 -1.13 -12.16
N ASN A 154 -4.54 -1.17 -10.91
CA ASN A 154 -4.83 -0.14 -9.91
C ASN A 154 -3.53 0.47 -9.43
N ILE A 155 -3.47 1.78 -9.33
CA ILE A 155 -2.32 2.55 -8.86
C ILE A 155 -2.77 3.41 -7.69
N ALA A 156 -2.00 3.38 -6.61
CA ALA A 156 -2.17 4.31 -5.48
C ALA A 156 -0.81 4.88 -5.09
N VAL A 157 -0.74 6.20 -4.89
CA VAL A 157 0.51 6.91 -4.64
C VAL A 157 0.38 7.86 -3.44
N PRO A 158 0.39 7.34 -2.19
CA PRO A 158 0.58 8.17 -1.02
C PRO A 158 1.95 8.84 -1.03
N ALA A 159 2.03 10.06 -0.50
CA ALA A 159 3.30 10.75 -0.33
C ALA A 159 3.44 11.34 1.07
N THR A 160 4.65 11.22 1.60
CA THR A 160 5.05 11.74 2.91
C THR A 160 6.46 12.30 2.78
N GLY A 161 6.70 13.54 3.27
CA GLY A 161 8.05 14.13 3.29
C GLY A 161 8.71 14.25 1.91
N GLY A 162 7.93 14.46 0.84
CA GLY A 162 8.46 14.58 -0.53
C GLY A 162 8.85 13.25 -1.19
N VAL A 163 8.64 12.12 -0.52
CA VAL A 163 8.79 10.78 -1.08
C VAL A 163 7.40 10.25 -1.42
N SER A 164 7.24 9.78 -2.65
CA SER A 164 6.05 9.04 -3.07
C SER A 164 6.31 7.56 -2.90
N THR A 165 5.45 6.89 -2.15
CA THR A 165 5.36 5.43 -2.16
C THR A 165 4.23 5.07 -3.09
N PHE A 166 4.47 4.18 -4.05
CA PHE A 166 3.45 3.73 -4.98
C PHE A 166 3.21 2.25 -4.85
N THR A 167 1.94 1.89 -4.97
CA THR A 167 1.47 0.51 -5.04
C THR A 167 0.77 0.32 -6.36
N ILE A 168 1.15 -0.71 -7.09
CA ILE A 168 0.54 -1.11 -8.34
C ILE A 168 0.10 -2.55 -8.19
N GLY A 169 -1.19 -2.80 -8.40
CA GLY A 169 -1.74 -4.15 -8.50
C GLY A 169 -2.29 -4.36 -9.90
N ALA A 170 -2.04 -5.52 -10.49
CA ALA A 170 -2.61 -5.90 -11.78
C ALA A 170 -3.20 -7.31 -11.72
N ASN A 171 -4.38 -7.46 -12.31
CA ASN A 171 -4.98 -8.74 -12.64
C ASN A 171 -5.02 -8.85 -14.15
N VAL A 172 -4.32 -9.83 -14.69
CA VAL A 172 -4.16 -9.96 -16.14
C VAL A 172 -4.30 -11.40 -16.58
N THR A 173 -4.67 -11.60 -17.82
CA THR A 173 -4.67 -12.94 -18.41
C THR A 173 -3.24 -13.49 -18.44
N PRO A 174 -3.06 -14.82 -18.39
CA PRO A 174 -1.74 -15.45 -18.51
C PRO A 174 -1.00 -15.06 -19.80
N GLU A 175 -1.73 -14.60 -20.82
CA GLU A 175 -1.15 -14.16 -22.09
C GLU A 175 -0.42 -12.82 -21.99
N SER A 176 -0.83 -11.98 -21.03
CA SER A 176 -0.34 -10.61 -20.84
C SER A 176 0.91 -10.52 -19.98
N VAL A 177 1.35 -11.64 -19.39
CA VAL A 177 2.54 -11.73 -18.52
C VAL A 177 3.74 -12.38 -19.21
N LYS A 178 3.67 -12.53 -20.54
CA LYS A 178 4.73 -13.07 -21.40
C LYS A 178 5.92 -12.13 -21.50
#